data_AF-A0A963LXL8-F1
#
_entry.id   AF-A0A963LXL8-F1
#
_cell.length_a   1.000
_cell.length_b   1.000
_cell.length_c   1.000
_cell.angle_alpha   90.00
_cell.angle_beta   90.00
_cell.angle_gamma   90.00
#
_symmetry.space_group_name_H-M   'P 1'
#
loop_
_entity.id
_entity.type
_entity.pdbx_description
1 polymer ?
#
loop_
_entity_poly.entity_id
_entity_poly.type
_entity_poly.pdbx_seq_one_letter_code
_entity_poly.pdbx_strand_id
1 'polypeptide(L)'
;MSLDTPSLYELLPAIHRIRDAEQAAAAGLARGPLEELLAVLAEQIAVADEHLDQLRDDLFIETCADWVVPYIGDLIGYRSLHQNLPALASPRAEVAHTIALRRRKGTALVLEQLARDVTAWDARAVEYFQRLCTTQSMIHVRAHNLQSPDLRQGSALEWIDTPFETAHRTVDVRHVASRRGRHNIPNVGLHLWRIQAFAHRASPAFRAAPRRYRASPLNHDLPLYNRPRAEADIRHLAEPDNVPWPLSRRRLSEQLARHYGERASAGAAQDNPEPGLLLQVDGTTIERDRIRVCHLGDDGAGWAHSPPPDGLYAIDPVLGRIALPADAPDPADVRLDWREGFSAAIGGGEYERGDSLPAPAVTTVRVPDDHVTLAAALAAIAGNGVIEITDSSRYAETLDIGVADEGSVEIRAINGRRPVLDLGGLRITGGANSACILNGLLITGAPLLVPDV
;
A
#
# COMPACT_ATOMS: atom_id res chain seq x y z
N MET A 1 26.66 17.51 17.59
CA MET A 1 28.06 17.05 17.68
C MET A 1 28.00 15.97 18.73
N SER A 2 27.99 14.70 18.34
CA SER A 2 27.75 13.62 19.30
C SER A 2 28.95 13.54 20.25
N LEU A 3 28.66 13.52 21.56
CA LEU A 3 29.65 13.50 22.62
C LEU A 3 30.06 12.05 22.91
N ASP A 4 30.76 11.46 21.96
CA ASP A 4 31.22 10.08 22.00
C ASP A 4 32.36 9.92 23.03
N THR A 5 32.59 8.70 23.52
CA THR A 5 33.69 8.40 24.46
C THR A 5 35.06 8.93 24.00
N PRO A 6 35.48 8.75 22.73
CA PRO A 6 36.75 9.29 22.24
C PRO A 6 36.79 10.82 22.28
N SER A 7 35.69 11.46 21.90
CA SER A 7 35.53 12.92 21.88
C SER A 7 35.69 13.52 23.27
N LEU A 8 35.07 12.90 24.28
CA LEU A 8 35.19 13.31 25.68
C LEU A 8 36.58 13.05 26.25
N TYR A 9 37.22 11.94 25.87
CA TYR A 9 38.57 11.60 26.29
C TYR A 9 39.60 12.59 25.72
N GLU A 10 39.45 13.02 24.46
CA GLU A 10 40.33 13.99 23.82
C GLU A 10 40.29 15.38 24.47
N LEU A 11 39.16 15.76 25.06
CA LEU A 11 39.01 17.02 25.81
C LEU A 11 39.84 17.04 27.11
N LEU A 12 40.32 15.89 27.60
CA LEU A 12 41.19 15.83 28.77
C LEU A 12 42.63 16.28 28.44
N PRO A 13 43.29 17.00 29.37
CA PRO A 13 44.70 17.32 29.23
C PRO A 13 45.56 16.07 29.02
N ALA A 14 46.56 16.17 28.14
CA ALA A 14 47.39 15.04 27.72
C ALA A 14 48.04 14.29 28.90
N ILE A 15 48.37 14.98 30.00
CA ILE A 15 48.97 14.38 31.20
C ILE A 15 48.08 13.31 31.86
N HIS A 16 46.75 13.47 31.81
CA HIS A 16 45.81 12.51 32.37
C HIS A 16 45.63 11.30 31.45
N ARG A 17 45.60 11.53 30.13
CA ARG A 17 45.51 10.46 29.13
C ARG A 17 46.73 9.55 29.13
N ILE A 18 47.93 10.12 29.31
CA ILE A 18 49.17 9.36 29.40
C ILE A 18 49.17 8.47 30.65
N ARG A 19 48.78 9.02 31.81
CA ARG A 19 48.70 8.26 33.07
C ARG A 19 47.66 7.14 33.03
N ASP A 20 46.52 7.38 32.38
CA ASP A 20 45.46 6.37 32.25
C ASP A 20 45.91 5.21 31.35
N ALA A 21 46.63 5.51 30.25
CA ALA A 21 47.22 4.50 29.38
C ALA A 21 48.32 3.67 30.09
N GLU A 22 49.14 4.32 30.93
CA GLU A 22 50.14 3.64 31.78
C GLU A 22 49.47 2.68 32.78
N GLN A 23 48.36 3.09 33.38
CA GLN A 23 47.58 2.24 34.31
C GLN A 23 46.87 1.08 33.60
N ALA A 24 46.33 1.31 32.40
CA ALA A 24 45.76 0.25 31.55
C ALA A 24 46.82 -0.82 31.22
N ALA A 25 48.02 -0.39 30.80
CA ALA A 25 49.13 -1.27 30.49
C ALA A 25 49.63 -2.06 31.71
N ALA A 26 49.67 -1.43 32.89
CA ALA A 26 50.07 -2.08 34.14
C ALA A 26 49.05 -3.13 34.62
N ALA A 27 47.75 -2.94 34.34
CA ALA A 27 46.67 -3.84 34.73
C ALA A 27 46.29 -4.86 33.65
N GLY A 28 46.86 -4.77 32.44
CA GLY A 28 46.52 -5.65 31.31
C GLY A 28 45.12 -5.41 30.73
N LEU A 29 44.57 -4.22 30.92
CA LEU A 29 43.23 -3.84 30.45
C LEU A 29 43.29 -3.22 29.04
N ALA A 30 42.23 -3.43 28.25
CA ALA A 30 42.13 -2.85 26.91
C ALA A 30 41.91 -1.33 26.92
N ARG A 31 41.36 -0.78 28.01
CA ARG A 31 41.10 0.65 28.25
C ARG A 31 41.51 1.03 29.66
N GLY A 32 41.87 2.30 29.86
CA GLY A 32 42.22 2.81 31.18
C GLY A 32 40.99 3.03 32.08
N PRO A 33 41.15 3.02 33.42
CA PRO A 33 40.04 3.25 34.34
C PRO A 33 39.32 4.59 34.13
N LEU A 34 40.03 5.64 33.69
CA LEU A 34 39.44 6.95 33.41
C LEU A 34 38.68 6.95 32.08
N GLU A 35 39.21 6.28 31.05
CA GLU A 35 38.51 6.06 29.78
C GLU A 35 37.22 5.25 29.97
N GLU A 36 37.23 4.21 30.80
CA GLU A 36 36.02 3.44 31.18
C GLU A 36 35.00 4.29 31.94
N LEU A 37 35.45 5.11 32.89
CA LEU A 37 34.56 6.06 33.58
C LEU A 37 33.92 7.06 32.60
N LEU A 38 34.73 7.58 31.67
CA LEU A 38 34.25 8.48 30.63
C LEU A 38 33.30 7.79 29.65
N ALA A 39 33.46 6.49 29.40
CA ALA A 39 32.53 5.72 28.58
C ALA A 39 31.13 5.68 29.20
N VAL A 40 31.03 5.43 30.51
CA VAL A 40 29.75 5.46 31.23
C VAL A 40 29.15 6.87 31.23
N LEU A 41 29.98 7.91 31.39
CA LEU A 41 29.51 9.30 31.31
C LEU A 41 29.02 9.66 29.90
N ALA A 42 29.72 9.21 28.85
CA ALA A 42 29.33 9.41 27.46
C ALA A 42 27.96 8.78 27.17
N GLU A 43 27.73 7.57 27.68
CA GLU A 43 26.45 6.87 27.55
C GLU A 43 25.30 7.68 28.16
N GLN A 44 25.47 8.20 29.39
CA GLN A 44 24.43 8.99 30.05
C GLN A 44 24.22 10.36 29.39
N ILE A 45 25.29 10.99 28.87
CA ILE A 45 25.19 12.22 28.10
C ILE A 45 24.43 11.97 26.79
N ALA A 46 24.69 10.86 26.10
CA ALA A 46 23.98 10.50 24.89
C ALA A 46 22.47 10.33 25.13
N VAL A 47 22.08 9.67 26.23
CA VAL A 47 20.66 9.57 26.64
C VAL A 47 20.05 10.96 26.90
N ALA A 48 20.79 11.86 27.55
CA ALA A 48 20.32 13.22 27.81
C ALA A 48 20.19 14.04 26.52
N ASP A 49 21.12 13.90 25.57
CA ASP A 49 21.08 14.57 24.27
C ASP A 49 19.88 14.07 23.43
N GLU A 50 19.65 12.76 23.41
CA GLU A 50 18.47 12.15 22.77
C GLU A 50 17.16 12.67 23.38
N HIS A 51 17.07 12.78 24.72
CA HIS A 51 15.92 13.39 25.38
C HIS A 51 15.74 14.88 25.04
N LEU A 52 16.82 15.64 24.88
CA LEU A 52 16.74 17.06 24.47
C LEU A 52 16.26 17.20 23.03
N ASP A 53 16.74 16.34 22.14
CA ASP A 53 16.26 16.26 20.76
C ASP A 53 14.78 15.88 20.74
N GLN A 54 14.36 14.89 21.53
CA GLN A 54 12.94 14.53 21.66
C GLN A 54 12.09 15.69 22.22
N LEU A 55 12.59 16.45 23.20
CA LEU A 55 11.89 17.63 23.73
C LEU A 55 11.74 18.73 22.67
N ARG A 56 12.70 18.86 21.74
CA ARG A 56 12.58 19.78 20.61
C ARG A 56 11.54 19.26 19.60
N ASP A 57 11.55 17.96 19.36
CA ASP A 57 10.58 17.31 18.47
C ASP A 57 9.16 17.39 19.04
N ASP A 58 9.02 17.40 20.36
CA ASP A 58 7.76 17.57 21.08
C ASP A 58 7.09 18.95 20.86
N LEU A 59 7.81 19.92 20.31
CA LEU A 59 7.24 21.22 19.94
C LEU A 59 6.43 21.18 18.64
N PHE A 60 6.62 20.15 17.79
CA PHE A 60 5.97 20.04 16.49
C PHE A 60 5.03 18.85 16.48
N ILE A 61 3.80 19.06 15.99
CA ILE A 61 2.77 18.01 15.99
C ILE A 61 3.19 16.80 15.15
N GLU A 62 3.98 17.01 14.10
CA GLU A 62 4.45 15.97 13.19
C GLU A 62 5.46 15.02 13.85
N THR A 63 6.31 15.52 14.74
CA THR A 63 7.45 14.78 15.33
C THR A 63 7.29 14.48 16.82
N CYS A 64 6.36 15.14 17.51
CA CYS A 64 6.17 14.96 18.94
C CYS A 64 5.84 13.51 19.33
N ALA A 65 6.13 13.15 20.58
CA ALA A 65 5.66 11.90 21.15
C ALA A 65 4.12 11.90 21.30
N ASP A 66 3.49 10.72 21.20
CA ASP A 66 2.02 10.60 21.20
C ASP A 66 1.35 11.15 22.47
N TRP A 67 2.05 11.12 23.61
CA TRP A 67 1.54 11.66 24.86
C TRP A 67 1.48 13.20 24.87
N VAL A 68 2.23 13.89 24.00
CA VAL A 68 2.29 15.36 23.89
C VAL A 68 1.13 15.92 23.06
N VAL A 69 0.61 15.12 22.12
CA VAL A 69 -0.45 15.50 21.18
C VAL A 69 -1.67 16.15 21.87
N PRO A 70 -2.20 15.64 22.99
CA PRO A 70 -3.32 16.27 23.69
C PRO A 70 -3.00 17.68 24.20
N TYR A 71 -1.77 17.94 24.66
CA TYR A 71 -1.36 19.24 25.17
C TYR A 71 -1.25 20.29 24.05
N ILE A 72 -0.74 19.90 22.89
CA ILE A 72 -0.75 20.75 21.68
C ILE A 72 -2.20 21.02 21.26
N GLY A 73 -3.04 19.98 21.31
CA GLY A 73 -4.48 20.10 21.06
C GLY A 73 -5.16 21.14 21.95
N ASP A 74 -4.91 21.10 23.27
CA ASP A 74 -5.49 22.04 24.23
C ASP A 74 -5.06 23.50 23.95
N LEU A 75 -3.81 23.73 23.55
CA LEU A 75 -3.30 25.07 23.20
C LEU A 75 -4.08 25.70 22.04
N ILE A 76 -4.44 24.90 21.03
CA ILE A 76 -5.23 25.36 19.87
C ILE A 76 -6.74 25.22 20.11
N GLY A 77 -7.16 24.81 21.30
CA GLY A 77 -8.55 24.56 21.68
C GLY A 77 -9.22 23.46 20.85
N TYR A 78 -8.45 22.46 20.42
CA TYR A 78 -8.99 21.23 19.82
C TYR A 78 -9.89 20.53 20.84
N ARG A 79 -10.98 19.92 20.34
CA ARG A 79 -11.88 19.11 21.17
C ARG A 79 -12.02 17.76 20.49
N SER A 80 -11.55 16.71 21.16
CA SER A 80 -11.72 15.35 20.66
C SER A 80 -13.22 15.05 20.49
N LEU A 81 -13.58 14.59 19.30
CA LEU A 81 -14.96 14.22 18.98
C LEU A 81 -15.31 12.85 19.57
N HIS A 82 -14.34 11.93 19.68
CA HIS A 82 -14.52 10.56 20.15
C HIS A 82 -13.26 10.06 20.88
N GLN A 83 -13.38 9.65 22.15
CA GLN A 83 -12.24 9.20 22.98
C GLN A 83 -11.90 7.69 22.82
N ASN A 84 -12.68 6.91 22.06
CA ASN A 84 -12.72 5.44 22.20
C ASN A 84 -12.48 4.62 20.90
N LEU A 85 -11.65 5.09 19.95
CA LEU A 85 -11.20 4.24 18.84
C LEU A 85 -9.65 4.17 18.83
N PRO A 86 -9.05 3.16 19.48
CA PRO A 86 -7.59 3.05 19.62
C PRO A 86 -6.82 2.79 18.31
N ALA A 87 -7.51 2.55 17.20
CA ALA A 87 -6.91 1.95 16.01
C ALA A 87 -7.14 2.69 14.68
N LEU A 88 -7.96 3.75 14.61
CA LEU A 88 -8.39 4.31 13.31
C LEU A 88 -7.89 5.70 12.94
N ALA A 89 -7.33 6.47 13.86
CA ALA A 89 -6.61 7.70 13.53
C ALA A 89 -5.79 8.13 14.75
N SER A 90 -4.50 8.43 14.56
CA SER A 90 -3.78 9.21 15.56
C SER A 90 -4.45 10.60 15.62
N PRO A 91 -4.78 11.14 16.81
CA PRO A 91 -5.35 12.48 16.94
C PRO A 91 -4.41 13.57 16.37
N ARG A 92 -3.16 13.20 16.05
CA ARG A 92 -2.15 14.04 15.42
C ARG A 92 -2.65 14.74 14.16
N ALA A 93 -3.33 14.02 13.25
CA ALA A 93 -3.83 14.62 12.01
C ALA A 93 -4.93 15.67 12.29
N GLU A 94 -5.87 15.34 13.18
CA GLU A 94 -6.95 16.25 13.57
C GLU A 94 -6.40 17.51 14.28
N VAL A 95 -5.45 17.34 15.20
CA VAL A 95 -4.79 18.44 15.90
C VAL A 95 -4.01 19.31 14.91
N ALA A 96 -3.18 18.70 14.05
CA ALA A 96 -2.39 19.42 13.04
C ALA A 96 -3.26 20.28 12.12
N HIS A 97 -4.39 19.72 11.65
CA HIS A 97 -5.25 20.41 10.70
C HIS A 97 -6.29 21.35 11.35
N THR A 98 -6.44 21.36 12.68
CA THR A 98 -7.50 22.13 13.37
C THR A 98 -7.54 23.60 12.97
N ILE A 99 -6.39 24.28 12.90
CA ILE A 99 -6.33 25.70 12.50
C ILE A 99 -6.77 25.86 11.04
N ALA A 100 -6.28 25.01 10.15
CA ALA A 100 -6.60 25.07 8.73
C ALA A 100 -8.08 24.78 8.45
N LEU A 101 -8.70 23.84 9.19
CA LEU A 101 -10.13 23.53 9.12
C LEU A 101 -10.97 24.73 9.57
N ARG A 102 -10.60 25.40 10.66
CA ARG A 102 -11.30 26.59 11.17
C ARG A 102 -11.26 27.77 10.22
N ARG A 103 -10.11 28.02 9.58
CA ARG A 103 -9.95 29.10 8.60
C ARG A 103 -10.81 28.93 7.34
N ARG A 104 -11.25 27.71 7.04
CA ARG A 104 -11.99 27.34 5.82
C ARG A 104 -13.38 26.77 6.13
N LYS A 105 -13.90 27.05 7.33
CA LYS A 105 -15.20 26.55 7.78
C LYS A 105 -16.30 26.91 6.77
N GLY A 106 -17.19 25.96 6.49
CA GLY A 106 -18.30 26.14 5.55
C GLY A 106 -17.97 25.85 4.09
N THR A 107 -16.78 25.32 3.79
CA THR A 107 -16.39 24.87 2.45
C THR A 107 -16.49 23.34 2.33
N ALA A 108 -16.77 22.84 1.12
CA ALA A 108 -16.79 21.40 0.83
C ALA A 108 -15.44 20.72 1.11
N LEU A 109 -14.33 21.44 0.86
CA LEU A 109 -12.96 21.00 1.13
C LEU A 109 -12.74 20.59 2.59
N VAL A 110 -13.30 21.36 3.53
CA VAL A 110 -13.18 21.05 4.96
C VAL A 110 -13.94 19.77 5.31
N LEU A 111 -15.07 19.49 4.68
CA LEU A 111 -15.81 18.25 4.92
C LEU A 111 -15.01 17.03 4.46
N GLU A 112 -14.32 17.16 3.33
CA GLU A 112 -13.47 16.11 2.76
C GLU A 112 -12.24 15.82 3.63
N GLN A 113 -11.48 16.88 3.96
CA GLN A 113 -10.31 16.77 4.83
C GLN A 113 -10.69 16.22 6.20
N LEU A 114 -11.75 16.74 6.83
CA LEU A 114 -12.20 16.26 8.14
C LEU A 114 -12.61 14.79 8.09
N ALA A 115 -13.25 14.35 7.01
CA ALA A 115 -13.61 12.95 6.84
C ALA A 115 -12.36 12.06 6.75
N ARG A 116 -11.34 12.49 6.00
CA ARG A 116 -10.05 11.78 5.92
C ARG A 116 -9.34 11.75 7.27
N ASP A 117 -9.27 12.87 7.98
CA ASP A 117 -8.56 12.97 9.26
C ASP A 117 -9.20 12.07 10.34
N VAL A 118 -10.54 11.97 10.35
CA VAL A 118 -11.28 11.18 11.35
C VAL A 118 -11.34 9.68 10.99
N THR A 119 -11.43 9.34 9.70
CA THR A 119 -11.69 7.96 9.27
C THR A 119 -10.50 7.26 8.61
N ALA A 120 -9.44 8.00 8.30
CA ALA A 120 -8.33 7.58 7.43
C ALA A 120 -8.74 7.12 6.02
N TRP A 121 -10.00 7.27 5.64
CA TRP A 121 -10.49 6.96 4.29
C TRP A 121 -10.41 8.16 3.37
N ASP A 122 -10.08 7.92 2.11
CA ASP A 122 -10.26 8.95 1.09
C ASP A 122 -11.73 9.34 1.02
N ALA A 123 -11.99 10.62 0.79
CA ALA A 123 -13.33 11.18 0.81
C ALA A 123 -13.53 12.12 -0.37
N ARG A 124 -14.79 12.36 -0.74
CA ARG A 124 -15.17 13.41 -1.68
C ARG A 124 -16.45 14.09 -1.22
N ALA A 125 -16.39 15.40 -1.09
CA ALA A 125 -17.58 16.21 -0.83
C ALA A 125 -18.22 16.64 -2.15
N VAL A 126 -19.54 16.44 -2.27
CA VAL A 126 -20.33 16.82 -3.45
C VAL A 126 -21.47 17.73 -3.05
N GLU A 127 -21.44 18.96 -3.55
CA GLU A 127 -22.50 19.94 -3.35
C GLU A 127 -23.61 19.73 -4.39
N TYR A 128 -24.70 19.07 -4.00
CA TYR A 128 -25.72 18.66 -4.98
C TYR A 128 -26.49 19.82 -5.62
N PHE A 129 -26.53 20.99 -4.99
CA PHE A 129 -27.13 22.19 -5.60
C PHE A 129 -26.40 22.62 -6.89
N GLN A 130 -25.11 22.31 -7.02
CA GLN A 130 -24.34 22.58 -8.24
C GLN A 130 -24.70 21.59 -9.36
N ARG A 131 -25.27 20.43 -9.01
CA ARG A 131 -25.70 19.38 -9.93
C ARG A 131 -27.18 19.48 -10.31
N LEU A 132 -27.85 20.60 -10.01
CA LEU A 132 -29.26 20.78 -10.35
C LEU A 132 -29.44 21.45 -11.71
N CYS A 133 -30.31 20.87 -12.54
CA CYS A 133 -30.84 21.56 -13.70
C CYS A 133 -31.68 22.75 -13.22
N THR A 134 -31.30 23.96 -13.63
CA THR A 134 -32.05 25.19 -13.31
C THR A 134 -32.31 25.99 -14.58
N THR A 135 -33.41 26.76 -14.59
CA THR A 135 -33.58 27.81 -15.60
C THR A 135 -32.46 28.84 -15.46
N GLN A 136 -31.96 29.36 -16.59
CA GLN A 136 -30.86 30.31 -16.59
C GLN A 136 -31.33 31.68 -16.07
N SER A 137 -30.50 32.30 -15.24
CA SER A 137 -30.70 33.68 -14.78
C SER A 137 -29.85 34.63 -15.61
N MET A 138 -30.41 35.75 -16.03
CA MET A 138 -29.66 36.81 -16.74
C MET A 138 -28.66 37.55 -15.82
N ILE A 139 -28.83 37.46 -14.50
CA ILE A 139 -27.93 38.07 -13.50
C ILE A 139 -26.70 37.17 -13.28
N HIS A 140 -26.88 35.86 -13.35
CA HIS A 140 -25.84 34.87 -13.12
C HIS A 140 -26.01 33.69 -14.08
N VAL A 141 -25.43 33.85 -15.27
CA VAL A 141 -25.48 32.85 -16.34
C VAL A 141 -24.51 31.71 -16.01
N ARG A 142 -25.02 30.47 -16.06
CA ARG A 142 -24.26 29.24 -15.83
C ARG A 142 -24.23 28.42 -17.11
N ALA A 143 -23.39 28.83 -18.07
CA ALA A 143 -23.33 28.21 -19.39
C ALA A 143 -23.02 26.69 -19.37
N HIS A 144 -22.32 26.21 -18.34
CA HIS A 144 -22.02 24.80 -18.14
C HIS A 144 -23.20 23.97 -17.58
N ASN A 145 -24.27 24.61 -17.07
CA ASN A 145 -25.41 23.92 -16.45
C ASN A 145 -26.40 23.48 -17.54
N LEU A 146 -26.06 22.39 -18.22
CA LEU A 146 -26.85 21.81 -19.30
C LEU A 146 -27.76 20.70 -18.77
N GLN A 147 -29.02 20.73 -19.19
CA GLN A 147 -30.02 19.72 -18.81
C GLN A 147 -29.68 18.33 -19.38
N SER A 148 -29.15 18.28 -20.60
CA SER A 148 -28.83 17.04 -21.30
C SER A 148 -27.32 16.84 -21.33
N PRO A 149 -26.82 15.66 -20.93
CA PRO A 149 -25.40 15.35 -21.06
C PRO A 149 -25.02 15.19 -22.55
N ASP A 150 -23.80 15.58 -22.90
CA ASP A 150 -23.26 15.39 -24.25
C ASP A 150 -22.82 13.94 -24.44
N LEU A 151 -23.55 13.20 -25.29
CA LEU A 151 -23.27 11.79 -25.58
C LEU A 151 -21.91 11.55 -26.27
N ARG A 152 -21.29 12.61 -26.82
CA ARG A 152 -19.96 12.54 -27.43
C ARG A 152 -18.85 12.54 -26.38
N GLN A 153 -19.13 13.03 -25.17
CA GLN A 153 -18.15 13.09 -24.07
C GLN A 153 -18.16 11.79 -23.27
N GLY A 154 -17.69 10.71 -23.91
CA GLY A 154 -17.70 9.38 -23.32
C GLY A 154 -17.12 9.31 -21.90
N SER A 155 -15.99 9.97 -21.65
CA SER A 155 -15.30 9.95 -20.34
C SER A 155 -16.12 10.60 -19.23
N ALA A 156 -16.90 11.66 -19.54
CA ALA A 156 -17.80 12.29 -18.58
C ALA A 156 -18.99 11.38 -18.24
N LEU A 157 -19.47 10.61 -19.22
CA LEU A 157 -20.61 9.69 -19.04
C LEU A 157 -20.27 8.49 -18.15
N GLU A 158 -18.99 8.08 -18.07
CA GLU A 158 -18.58 6.97 -17.19
C GLU A 158 -18.78 7.29 -15.70
N TRP A 159 -18.81 8.59 -15.37
CA TRP A 159 -18.97 9.05 -14.00
C TRP A 159 -20.42 9.19 -13.57
N ILE A 160 -21.39 8.88 -14.43
CA ILE A 160 -22.81 8.94 -14.09
C ILE A 160 -23.10 8.06 -12.86
N ASP A 161 -23.89 8.58 -11.93
CA ASP A 161 -24.26 8.01 -10.64
C ASP A 161 -23.09 7.82 -9.64
N THR A 162 -21.93 8.41 -9.92
CA THR A 162 -20.75 8.44 -9.04
C THR A 162 -20.54 9.83 -8.42
N PRO A 163 -19.69 10.01 -7.39
CA PRO A 163 -19.35 11.34 -6.87
C PRO A 163 -18.60 12.24 -7.86
N PHE A 164 -18.10 11.70 -8.97
CA PHE A 164 -17.40 12.43 -10.02
C PHE A 164 -18.33 12.84 -11.18
N GLU A 165 -19.61 12.48 -11.11
CA GLU A 165 -20.61 12.86 -12.12
C GLU A 165 -20.56 14.38 -12.37
N THR A 166 -20.58 14.76 -13.65
CA THR A 166 -20.75 16.15 -14.10
C THR A 166 -22.13 16.42 -14.69
N ALA A 167 -22.93 15.38 -14.93
CA ALA A 167 -24.31 15.52 -15.38
C ALA A 167 -25.18 16.23 -14.33
N HIS A 168 -26.16 16.99 -14.81
CA HIS A 168 -27.11 17.68 -13.95
C HIS A 168 -28.40 16.87 -13.83
N ARG A 169 -29.07 16.97 -12.67
CA ARG A 169 -30.27 16.23 -12.31
C ARG A 169 -31.42 17.17 -12.00
N THR A 170 -32.64 16.68 -12.18
CA THR A 170 -33.82 17.37 -11.67
C THR A 170 -33.84 17.32 -10.13
N VAL A 171 -34.51 18.31 -9.53
CA VAL A 171 -34.65 18.36 -8.08
C VAL A 171 -35.39 17.13 -7.56
N ASP A 172 -34.87 16.53 -6.49
CA ASP A 172 -35.45 15.42 -5.77
C ASP A 172 -35.82 15.86 -4.35
N VAL A 173 -37.10 16.05 -4.10
CA VAL A 173 -37.65 16.60 -2.84
C VAL A 173 -37.78 15.57 -1.72
N ARG A 174 -37.39 14.31 -1.96
CA ARG A 174 -37.41 13.27 -0.91
C ARG A 174 -36.35 13.56 0.15
N HIS A 175 -36.51 12.99 1.34
CA HIS A 175 -35.54 13.17 2.42
C HIS A 175 -34.27 12.33 2.22
N VAL A 176 -33.12 13.01 2.19
CA VAL A 176 -31.77 12.39 2.06
C VAL A 176 -31.48 11.33 3.14
N ALA A 177 -32.02 11.51 4.34
CA ALA A 177 -31.91 10.55 5.45
C ALA A 177 -32.50 9.16 5.09
N SER A 178 -33.48 9.11 4.18
CA SER A 178 -34.05 7.85 3.67
C SER A 178 -33.21 7.21 2.55
N ARG A 179 -31.99 7.71 2.30
CA ARG A 179 -31.11 7.37 1.16
C ARG A 179 -31.72 7.63 -0.22
N ARG A 180 -32.83 8.38 -0.28
CA ARG A 180 -33.49 8.93 -1.48
C ARG A 180 -33.37 10.45 -1.44
N GLY A 181 -33.61 11.20 -2.52
CA GLY A 181 -33.61 12.66 -2.38
C GLY A 181 -32.25 13.34 -2.49
N ARG A 182 -31.25 12.71 -3.12
CA ARG A 182 -29.86 13.22 -3.10
C ARG A 182 -29.76 14.63 -3.70
N HIS A 183 -30.35 14.83 -4.87
CA HIS A 183 -30.23 16.04 -5.67
C HIS A 183 -31.18 17.14 -5.19
N ASN A 184 -30.76 17.93 -4.20
CA ASN A 184 -31.52 19.07 -3.69
C ASN A 184 -30.57 20.18 -3.19
N ILE A 185 -31.08 21.40 -3.07
CA ILE A 185 -30.32 22.59 -2.68
C ILE A 185 -29.60 22.44 -1.32
N PRO A 186 -30.26 21.98 -0.23
CA PRO A 186 -29.60 21.92 1.08
C PRO A 186 -28.67 20.72 1.24
N ASN A 187 -28.54 19.86 0.23
CA ASN A 187 -27.85 18.59 0.38
C ASN A 187 -26.38 18.68 -0.03
N VAL A 188 -25.53 18.16 0.84
CA VAL A 188 -24.12 17.86 0.55
C VAL A 188 -23.92 16.36 0.77
N GLY A 189 -23.34 15.68 -0.21
CA GLY A 189 -22.97 14.28 -0.12
C GLY A 189 -21.52 14.14 0.28
N LEU A 190 -21.25 13.36 1.33
CA LEU A 190 -19.90 12.92 1.68
C LEU A 190 -19.76 11.45 1.25
N HIS A 191 -18.88 11.22 0.27
CA HIS A 191 -18.61 9.88 -0.25
C HIS A 191 -17.28 9.41 0.32
N LEU A 192 -17.26 8.19 0.88
CA LEU A 192 -16.11 7.63 1.58
C LEU A 192 -15.64 6.36 0.89
N TRP A 193 -14.34 6.23 0.67
CA TRP A 193 -13.71 5.05 0.11
C TRP A 193 -13.19 4.12 1.19
N ARG A 194 -14.04 3.15 1.56
CA ARG A 194 -13.66 2.09 2.51
C ARG A 194 -12.78 1.02 1.88
N ILE A 195 -12.82 0.90 0.55
CA ILE A 195 -11.95 0.02 -0.21
C ILE A 195 -10.67 0.78 -0.49
N GLN A 196 -9.53 0.20 -0.12
CA GLN A 196 -8.19 0.73 -0.37
C GLN A 196 -7.54 -0.02 -1.54
N ALA A 197 -6.56 0.62 -2.18
CA ALA A 197 -5.83 0.05 -3.31
C ALA A 197 -4.48 -0.54 -2.86
N PHE A 198 -4.46 -1.83 -2.55
CA PHE A 198 -3.26 -2.55 -2.10
C PHE A 198 -2.36 -2.92 -3.27
N ALA A 199 -1.05 -2.69 -3.13
CA ALA A 199 -0.08 -2.96 -4.19
C ALA A 199 0.23 -4.46 -4.32
N HIS A 200 0.44 -4.86 -5.57
CA HIS A 200 1.08 -6.09 -6.00
C HIS A 200 2.19 -5.70 -6.97
N ARG A 201 3.45 -5.95 -6.61
CA ARG A 201 4.65 -5.57 -7.38
C ARG A 201 5.30 -6.80 -7.97
N ALA A 202 5.54 -6.76 -9.27
CA ALA A 202 6.10 -7.84 -10.06
C ALA A 202 5.38 -9.18 -9.77
N SER A 203 4.07 -9.11 -9.56
CA SER A 203 3.24 -10.26 -9.19
C SER A 203 3.08 -11.17 -10.40
N PRO A 204 3.29 -12.48 -10.27
CA PRO A 204 3.12 -13.41 -11.37
C PRO A 204 1.65 -13.45 -11.82
N ALA A 205 1.43 -13.25 -13.12
CA ALA A 205 0.12 -13.37 -13.74
C ALA A 205 -0.21 -14.84 -13.98
N PHE A 206 -1.44 -15.25 -13.67
CA PHE A 206 -1.88 -16.63 -13.88
C PHE A 206 -2.07 -16.92 -15.37
N ARG A 207 -1.38 -17.93 -15.91
CA ARG A 207 -1.55 -18.39 -17.30
C ARG A 207 -2.85 -19.15 -17.47
N ALA A 208 -3.88 -18.50 -18.02
CA ALA A 208 -5.19 -19.09 -18.27
C ALA A 208 -5.21 -19.94 -19.56
N ALA A 209 -4.46 -19.53 -20.58
CA ALA A 209 -4.24 -20.26 -21.83
C ALA A 209 -2.96 -19.74 -22.51
N PRO A 210 -2.48 -20.31 -23.63
CA PRO A 210 -1.37 -19.74 -24.37
C PRO A 210 -1.64 -18.27 -24.70
N ARG A 211 -0.70 -17.38 -24.33
CA ARG A 211 -0.79 -15.92 -24.53
C ARG A 211 -1.95 -15.21 -23.82
N ARG A 212 -2.64 -15.87 -22.89
CA ARG A 212 -3.77 -15.29 -22.13
C ARG A 212 -3.54 -15.46 -20.64
N TYR A 213 -3.45 -14.33 -19.94
CA TYR A 213 -3.07 -14.27 -18.53
C TYR A 213 -4.09 -13.46 -17.73
N ARG A 214 -4.19 -13.76 -16.44
CA ARG A 214 -4.99 -12.99 -15.47
C ARG A 214 -4.05 -12.38 -14.43
N ALA A 215 -4.30 -11.13 -14.05
CA ALA A 215 -3.57 -10.44 -12.99
C ALA A 215 -3.73 -11.17 -11.63
N SER A 216 -4.92 -11.71 -11.38
CA SER A 216 -5.19 -12.50 -10.17
C SER A 216 -4.38 -13.80 -10.17
N PRO A 217 -3.56 -14.07 -9.15
CA PRO A 217 -2.86 -15.35 -9.01
C PRO A 217 -3.82 -16.52 -8.72
N LEU A 218 -5.08 -16.22 -8.36
CA LEU A 218 -6.15 -17.17 -8.06
C LEU A 218 -7.04 -17.47 -9.29
N ASN A 219 -6.61 -17.09 -10.50
CA ASN A 219 -7.31 -17.39 -11.76
C ASN A 219 -8.77 -16.90 -11.84
N HIS A 220 -9.11 -15.76 -11.23
CA HIS A 220 -10.43 -15.13 -11.37
C HIS A 220 -10.33 -13.72 -11.95
N ASP A 221 -11.44 -13.23 -12.49
CA ASP A 221 -11.54 -11.84 -12.95
C ASP A 221 -11.64 -10.89 -11.77
N LEU A 222 -10.83 -9.83 -11.79
CA LEU A 222 -10.90 -8.76 -10.81
C LEU A 222 -10.60 -7.40 -11.45
N PRO A 223 -11.19 -6.30 -10.95
CA PRO A 223 -10.86 -4.97 -11.42
C PRO A 223 -9.49 -4.52 -10.86
N LEU A 224 -8.69 -3.89 -11.71
CA LEU A 224 -7.44 -3.24 -11.35
C LEU A 224 -7.73 -1.83 -10.84
N TYR A 225 -7.17 -1.46 -9.70
CA TYR A 225 -7.38 -0.16 -9.08
C TYR A 225 -6.30 0.83 -9.51
N ASN A 226 -6.66 2.11 -9.53
CA ASN A 226 -5.65 3.15 -9.69
C ASN A 226 -4.74 3.22 -8.45
N ARG A 227 -3.57 3.84 -8.61
CA ARG A 227 -2.76 4.31 -7.49
C ARG A 227 -3.26 5.70 -7.09
N PRO A 228 -3.84 5.88 -5.89
CA PRO A 228 -4.21 7.19 -5.40
C PRO A 228 -2.99 8.08 -5.30
N ARG A 229 -3.09 9.32 -5.80
CA ARG A 229 -2.07 10.35 -5.68
C ARG A 229 -2.51 11.38 -4.66
N ALA A 230 -1.60 11.82 -3.81
CA ALA A 230 -1.88 12.93 -2.91
C ALA A 230 -2.27 14.18 -3.72
N GLU A 231 -3.19 14.96 -3.18
CA GLU A 231 -3.56 16.24 -3.76
C GLU A 231 -2.40 17.22 -3.64
N ALA A 232 -2.11 17.95 -4.72
CA ALA A 232 -1.03 18.92 -4.74
C ALA A 232 -1.40 20.25 -4.07
N ASP A 233 -2.70 20.53 -3.92
CA ASP A 233 -3.21 21.77 -3.36
C ASP A 233 -4.40 21.50 -2.44
N ILE A 234 -4.32 22.06 -1.23
CA ILE A 234 -5.33 22.01 -0.18
C ILE A 234 -6.66 22.73 -0.55
N ARG A 235 -6.71 23.38 -1.72
CA ARG A 235 -7.86 24.13 -2.25
C ARG A 235 -8.67 23.34 -3.29
N HIS A 236 -8.28 22.12 -3.59
CA HIS A 236 -8.94 21.25 -4.57
C HIS A 236 -9.70 20.12 -3.87
N LEU A 237 -10.79 19.63 -4.48
CA LEU A 237 -11.54 18.47 -4.01
C LEU A 237 -10.99 17.22 -4.70
N ALA A 238 -10.85 16.11 -3.99
CA ALA A 238 -10.35 14.85 -4.52
C ALA A 238 -10.92 14.50 -5.90
N GLU A 239 -10.07 14.40 -6.91
CA GLU A 239 -10.37 13.90 -8.24
C GLU A 239 -10.34 12.37 -8.29
N PRO A 240 -10.80 11.72 -9.38
CA PRO A 240 -10.71 10.28 -9.53
C PRO A 240 -9.30 9.71 -9.31
N ASP A 241 -8.25 10.49 -9.53
CA ASP A 241 -6.85 10.08 -9.33
C ASP A 241 -6.39 10.15 -7.88
N ASN A 242 -7.14 10.83 -7.01
CA ASN A 242 -6.81 11.00 -5.60
C ASN A 242 -7.40 9.90 -4.72
N VAL A 243 -8.31 9.08 -5.26
CA VAL A 243 -9.02 8.04 -4.51
C VAL A 243 -8.78 6.66 -5.12
N PRO A 244 -8.91 5.57 -4.34
CA PRO A 244 -8.78 4.18 -4.79
C PRO A 244 -10.01 3.76 -5.59
N TRP A 245 -10.09 4.19 -6.85
CA TRP A 245 -11.16 3.87 -7.78
C TRP A 245 -10.70 2.80 -8.80
N PRO A 246 -11.55 1.82 -9.14
CA PRO A 246 -11.28 0.89 -10.25
C PRO A 246 -10.98 1.62 -11.56
N LEU A 247 -9.97 1.17 -12.30
CA LEU A 247 -9.65 1.71 -13.62
C LEU A 247 -10.68 1.22 -14.64
N SER A 248 -11.42 2.16 -15.26
CA SER A 248 -12.22 1.84 -16.44
C SER A 248 -11.33 1.66 -17.67
N ARG A 249 -11.84 0.96 -18.69
CA ARG A 249 -11.14 0.77 -19.97
C ARG A 249 -10.84 2.11 -20.64
N ARG A 250 -11.83 3.01 -20.71
CA ARG A 250 -11.66 4.32 -21.35
C ARG A 250 -10.68 5.19 -20.58
N ARG A 251 -10.82 5.30 -19.26
CA ARG A 251 -9.90 6.08 -18.42
C ARG A 251 -8.45 5.61 -18.59
N LEU A 252 -8.21 4.30 -18.50
CA LEU A 252 -6.87 3.76 -18.70
C LEU A 252 -6.36 4.02 -20.14
N SER A 253 -7.23 3.92 -21.16
CA SER A 253 -6.84 4.18 -22.55
C SER A 253 -6.49 5.66 -22.81
N GLU A 254 -7.26 6.60 -22.27
CA GLU A 254 -7.09 8.04 -22.51
C GLU A 254 -5.95 8.63 -21.66
N GLN A 255 -5.72 8.04 -20.48
CA GLN A 255 -4.73 8.50 -19.51
C GLN A 255 -3.64 7.44 -19.28
N LEU A 256 -3.29 6.69 -20.33
CA LEU A 256 -2.31 5.60 -20.25
C LEU A 256 -0.99 6.10 -19.67
N ALA A 257 -0.55 7.30 -20.10
CA ALA A 257 0.66 7.94 -19.62
C ALA A 257 0.70 8.17 -18.10
N ARG A 258 -0.47 8.34 -17.47
CA ARG A 258 -0.61 8.60 -16.03
C ARG A 258 -0.63 7.31 -15.22
N HIS A 259 -1.12 6.22 -15.78
CA HIS A 259 -1.40 4.99 -15.03
C HIS A 259 -0.43 3.84 -15.33
N TYR A 260 0.03 3.73 -16.57
CA TYR A 260 0.83 2.60 -17.03
C TYR A 260 2.23 3.04 -17.40
N GLY A 261 3.24 2.21 -17.11
CA GLY A 261 4.58 2.34 -17.67
C GLY A 261 5.37 3.53 -17.13
N GLU A 262 6.69 3.43 -17.19
CA GLU A 262 7.59 4.50 -16.72
C GLU A 262 7.87 5.55 -17.80
N ARG A 263 7.80 5.13 -19.07
CA ARG A 263 8.16 5.92 -20.25
C ARG A 263 7.33 5.52 -21.46
N ALA A 264 7.44 6.30 -22.54
CA ALA A 264 6.58 6.13 -23.71
C ALA A 264 7.01 4.93 -24.55
N SER A 265 8.32 4.82 -24.79
CA SER A 265 8.97 3.84 -25.63
C SER A 265 10.38 3.56 -25.11
N ALA A 266 11.03 2.51 -25.61
CA ALA A 266 12.41 2.19 -25.25
C ALA A 266 13.34 3.36 -25.59
N GLY A 267 14.03 3.90 -24.58
CA GLY A 267 14.94 5.05 -24.72
C GLY A 267 14.30 6.44 -24.54
N ALA A 268 12.97 6.53 -24.36
CA ALA A 268 12.33 7.79 -23.96
C ALA A 268 12.69 8.15 -22.51
N ALA A 269 12.61 9.44 -22.18
CA ALA A 269 12.75 9.90 -20.80
C ALA A 269 11.64 9.33 -19.92
N GLN A 270 11.97 9.05 -18.66
CA GLN A 270 10.99 8.66 -17.66
C GLN A 270 10.11 9.88 -17.33
N ASP A 271 8.80 9.73 -17.52
CA ASP A 271 7.79 10.76 -17.26
C ASP A 271 6.73 10.30 -16.26
N ASN A 272 6.79 9.03 -15.84
CA ASN A 272 5.97 8.47 -14.79
C ASN A 272 6.86 7.66 -13.84
N PRO A 273 7.39 8.26 -12.76
CA PRO A 273 8.36 7.59 -11.88
C PRO A 273 7.74 6.46 -11.05
N GLU A 274 6.43 6.47 -10.88
CA GLU A 274 5.71 5.51 -10.05
C GLU A 274 4.39 5.07 -10.70
N PRO A 275 4.45 4.27 -11.78
CA PRO A 275 3.26 3.78 -12.44
C PRO A 275 2.39 2.93 -11.50
N GLY A 276 1.07 2.97 -11.72
CA GLY A 276 0.13 2.07 -11.05
C GLY A 276 0.02 0.71 -11.72
N LEU A 277 0.43 0.63 -12.99
CA LEU A 277 0.45 -0.58 -13.81
C LEU A 277 1.76 -0.71 -14.58
N LEU A 278 2.37 -1.89 -14.58
CA LEU A 278 3.57 -2.17 -15.37
C LEU A 278 3.57 -3.65 -15.76
N LEU A 279 3.64 -3.95 -17.06
CA LEU A 279 3.72 -5.33 -17.55
C LEU A 279 5.17 -5.69 -17.82
N GLN A 280 5.58 -6.85 -17.34
CA GLN A 280 6.86 -7.46 -17.64
C GLN A 280 6.63 -8.85 -18.25
N VAL A 281 7.37 -9.16 -19.31
CA VAL A 281 7.31 -10.45 -20.01
C VAL A 281 8.74 -10.98 -20.14
N ASP A 282 9.01 -12.15 -19.57
CA ASP A 282 10.34 -12.77 -19.49
C ASP A 282 11.43 -11.78 -19.02
N GLY A 283 11.12 -11.02 -17.96
CA GLY A 283 12.02 -10.00 -17.40
C GLY A 283 12.12 -8.69 -18.20
N THR A 284 11.48 -8.59 -19.37
CA THR A 284 11.47 -7.38 -20.20
C THR A 284 10.26 -6.52 -19.88
N THR A 285 10.49 -5.27 -19.51
CA THR A 285 9.41 -4.28 -19.31
C THR A 285 8.77 -3.91 -20.65
N ILE A 286 7.45 -3.97 -20.72
CA ILE A 286 6.68 -3.55 -21.89
C ILE A 286 6.34 -2.06 -21.76
N GLU A 287 6.75 -1.28 -22.75
CA GLU A 287 6.56 0.17 -22.74
C GLU A 287 5.17 0.58 -23.21
N ARG A 288 4.77 1.82 -22.89
CA ARG A 288 3.41 2.34 -23.11
C ARG A 288 2.94 2.23 -24.56
N ASP A 289 3.81 2.49 -25.53
CA ASP A 289 3.50 2.44 -26.96
C ASP A 289 3.16 1.02 -27.46
N ARG A 290 3.51 -0.01 -26.68
CA ARG A 290 3.18 -1.41 -26.95
C ARG A 290 1.92 -1.89 -26.24
N ILE A 291 1.21 -1.03 -25.51
CA ILE A 291 -0.03 -1.38 -24.79
C ILE A 291 -1.26 -0.86 -25.51
N ARG A 292 -2.26 -1.74 -25.62
CA ARG A 292 -3.63 -1.42 -26.02
C ARG A 292 -4.57 -1.78 -24.88
N VAL A 293 -5.50 -0.88 -24.58
CA VAL A 293 -6.55 -1.14 -23.58
C VAL A 293 -7.83 -1.53 -24.32
N CYS A 294 -8.40 -2.70 -24.00
CA CYS A 294 -9.63 -3.17 -24.64
C CYS A 294 -10.43 -4.11 -23.74
N HIS A 295 -11.62 -4.52 -24.21
CA HIS A 295 -12.44 -5.52 -23.54
C HIS A 295 -11.93 -6.93 -23.89
N LEU A 296 -11.50 -7.71 -22.90
CA LEU A 296 -11.01 -9.09 -23.06
C LEU A 296 -11.98 -10.12 -22.45
N GLY A 297 -13.28 -9.81 -22.41
CA GLY A 297 -14.31 -10.75 -21.98
C GLY A 297 -14.41 -11.97 -22.89
N ASP A 298 -15.15 -12.98 -22.44
CA ASP A 298 -15.25 -14.25 -23.16
C ASP A 298 -15.95 -14.09 -24.52
N ASP A 299 -15.35 -14.68 -25.56
CA ASP A 299 -15.86 -14.72 -26.93
C ASP A 299 -15.64 -16.13 -27.51
N GLY A 300 -16.66 -16.98 -27.36
CA GLY A 300 -16.55 -18.41 -27.66
C GLY A 300 -15.48 -19.11 -26.81
N ALA A 301 -14.50 -19.74 -27.48
CA ALA A 301 -13.36 -20.40 -26.82
C ALA A 301 -12.16 -19.47 -26.56
N GLY A 302 -12.30 -18.17 -26.91
CA GLY A 302 -11.27 -17.17 -26.76
C GLY A 302 -11.74 -15.95 -25.97
N TRP A 303 -10.91 -14.91 -26.02
CA TRP A 303 -11.25 -13.60 -25.47
C TRP A 303 -11.49 -12.62 -26.61
N ALA A 304 -12.52 -11.80 -26.47
CA ALA A 304 -12.80 -10.70 -27.37
C ALA A 304 -11.56 -9.82 -27.54
N HIS A 305 -11.36 -9.27 -28.74
CA HIS A 305 -10.26 -8.34 -29.03
C HIS A 305 -8.86 -8.87 -28.66
N SER A 306 -8.66 -10.19 -28.67
CA SER A 306 -7.33 -10.79 -28.58
C SER A 306 -6.41 -10.17 -29.67
N PRO A 307 -5.20 -9.71 -29.33
CA PRO A 307 -4.43 -8.90 -30.26
C PRO A 307 -3.99 -9.70 -31.51
N PRO A 308 -4.02 -9.05 -32.71
CA PRO A 308 -3.45 -9.62 -33.92
C PRO A 308 -1.90 -9.66 -33.82
N PRO A 309 -1.18 -10.17 -34.85
CA PRO A 309 0.29 -10.11 -34.89
C PRO A 309 0.78 -8.68 -35.22
N ASP A 310 0.47 -7.71 -34.36
CA ASP A 310 0.86 -6.30 -34.47
C ASP A 310 1.84 -5.86 -33.38
N GLY A 311 2.34 -6.80 -32.57
CA GLY A 311 3.30 -6.54 -31.49
C GLY A 311 2.74 -5.82 -30.26
N LEU A 312 1.42 -5.59 -30.19
CA LEU A 312 0.74 -4.88 -29.10
C LEU A 312 0.11 -5.84 -28.08
N TYR A 313 0.33 -5.56 -26.81
CA TYR A 313 -0.26 -6.30 -25.70
C TYR A 313 -1.59 -5.66 -25.32
N ALA A 314 -2.60 -6.48 -25.07
CA ALA A 314 -3.90 -6.01 -24.61
C ALA A 314 -4.03 -6.15 -23.09
N ILE A 315 -4.53 -5.10 -22.43
CA ILE A 315 -4.87 -5.11 -21.00
C ILE A 315 -6.34 -4.71 -20.84
N ASP A 316 -7.12 -5.52 -20.11
CA ASP A 316 -8.47 -5.17 -19.67
C ASP A 316 -8.46 -4.89 -18.16
N PRO A 317 -8.50 -3.62 -17.72
CA PRO A 317 -8.44 -3.27 -16.31
C PRO A 317 -9.71 -3.63 -15.53
N VAL A 318 -10.83 -3.89 -16.20
CA VAL A 318 -12.10 -4.24 -15.53
C VAL A 318 -12.13 -5.71 -15.15
N LEU A 319 -11.54 -6.57 -16.00
CA LEU A 319 -11.47 -8.01 -15.77
C LEU A 319 -10.11 -8.45 -15.22
N GLY A 320 -9.08 -7.60 -15.28
CA GLY A 320 -7.73 -7.97 -14.89
C GLY A 320 -7.13 -9.01 -15.84
N ARG A 321 -7.49 -8.95 -17.12
CA ARG A 321 -7.03 -9.88 -18.16
C ARG A 321 -5.94 -9.24 -19.01
N ILE A 322 -4.98 -10.04 -19.44
CA ILE A 322 -3.85 -9.66 -20.28
C ILE A 322 -3.77 -10.63 -21.45
N ALA A 323 -3.74 -10.12 -22.68
CA ALA A 323 -3.53 -10.93 -23.87
C ALA A 323 -2.30 -10.47 -24.64
N LEU A 324 -1.44 -11.42 -24.99
CA LEU A 324 -0.21 -11.18 -25.75
C LEU A 324 -0.50 -11.23 -27.26
N PRO A 325 0.29 -10.52 -28.09
CA PRO A 325 0.06 -10.49 -29.53
C PRO A 325 0.35 -11.85 -30.19
N ALA A 326 -0.31 -12.11 -31.31
CA ALA A 326 -0.31 -13.44 -31.94
C ALA A 326 1.03 -13.84 -32.58
N ASP A 327 1.97 -12.93 -32.71
CA ASP A 327 3.35 -13.13 -33.15
C ASP A 327 4.34 -13.26 -31.99
N ALA A 328 3.95 -12.91 -30.76
CA ALA A 328 4.79 -13.14 -29.59
C ALA A 328 4.92 -14.64 -29.28
N PRO A 329 6.11 -15.10 -28.85
CA PRO A 329 6.25 -16.42 -28.25
C PRO A 329 5.38 -16.52 -26.99
N ASP A 330 5.06 -17.73 -26.58
CA ASP A 330 4.37 -17.96 -25.32
C ASP A 330 5.41 -17.89 -24.20
N PRO A 331 5.39 -16.84 -23.36
CA PRO A 331 6.47 -16.57 -22.41
C PRO A 331 6.43 -17.53 -21.21
N ALA A 332 7.60 -17.70 -20.59
CA ALA A 332 7.74 -18.48 -19.37
C ALA A 332 7.22 -17.72 -18.15
N ASP A 333 7.42 -16.39 -18.13
CA ASP A 333 7.05 -15.53 -17.01
C ASP A 333 6.35 -14.26 -17.49
N VAL A 334 5.20 -13.95 -16.87
CA VAL A 334 4.46 -12.71 -17.08
C VAL A 334 4.17 -12.13 -15.72
N ARG A 335 4.67 -10.92 -15.47
CA ARG A 335 4.49 -10.22 -14.20
C ARG A 335 3.78 -8.91 -14.42
N LEU A 336 2.97 -8.53 -13.44
CA LEU A 336 2.22 -7.28 -13.47
C LEU A 336 2.46 -6.54 -12.14
N ASP A 337 2.79 -5.27 -12.22
CA ASP A 337 2.56 -4.32 -11.13
C ASP A 337 1.10 -3.88 -11.22
N TRP A 338 0.33 -4.01 -10.15
CA TRP A 338 -1.06 -3.60 -10.12
C TRP A 338 -1.55 -3.33 -8.70
N ARG A 339 -2.80 -2.91 -8.58
CA ARG A 339 -3.46 -2.72 -7.28
C ARG A 339 -4.80 -3.42 -7.19
N GLU A 340 -5.02 -4.07 -6.06
CA GLU A 340 -6.25 -4.74 -5.70
C GLU A 340 -7.08 -3.87 -4.77
N GLY A 341 -8.39 -3.84 -4.99
CA GLY A 341 -9.32 -3.22 -4.07
C GLY A 341 -9.66 -4.15 -2.92
N PHE A 342 -9.27 -3.80 -1.70
CA PHE A 342 -9.61 -4.58 -0.51
C PHE A 342 -9.89 -3.68 0.69
N SER A 343 -10.60 -4.19 1.70
CA SER A 343 -11.11 -3.35 2.80
C SER A 343 -10.12 -3.04 3.91
N ALA A 344 -9.06 -3.87 4.07
CA ALA A 344 -8.10 -3.71 5.15
C ALA A 344 -6.80 -4.47 4.85
N ALA A 345 -5.71 -4.07 5.52
CA ALA A 345 -4.41 -4.76 5.51
C ALA A 345 -4.47 -6.06 6.35
N ILE A 346 -5.26 -7.04 5.90
CA ILE A 346 -5.45 -8.34 6.59
C ILE A 346 -5.00 -9.50 5.71
N GLY A 347 -4.45 -10.55 6.33
CA GLY A 347 -3.94 -11.74 5.63
C GLY A 347 -2.53 -11.59 5.05
N GLY A 348 -2.30 -12.16 3.87
CA GLY A 348 -1.06 -11.99 3.10
C GLY A 348 -1.19 -10.83 2.09
N GLY A 349 -0.25 -9.88 2.12
CA GLY A 349 -0.19 -8.71 1.23
C GLY A 349 1.15 -7.99 1.24
N GLU A 350 1.32 -6.93 0.45
CA GLU A 350 2.58 -6.14 0.38
C GLU A 350 2.61 -4.92 1.33
N TYR A 351 1.70 -4.87 2.30
CA TYR A 351 1.68 -3.82 3.31
C TYR A 351 2.69 -4.10 4.44
N GLU A 352 2.98 -3.05 5.21
CA GLU A 352 3.92 -3.09 6.33
C GLU A 352 3.48 -4.08 7.41
N ARG A 353 4.40 -4.96 7.81
CA ARG A 353 4.19 -6.03 8.80
C ARG A 353 5.39 -6.24 9.73
N GLY A 354 6.36 -5.32 9.77
CA GLY A 354 7.58 -5.45 10.57
C GLY A 354 7.34 -5.88 12.03
N ASP A 355 6.31 -5.33 12.68
CA ASP A 355 5.95 -5.67 14.07
C ASP A 355 5.55 -7.14 14.27
N SER A 356 5.07 -7.80 13.22
CA SER A 356 4.70 -9.22 13.24
C SER A 356 5.85 -10.16 12.85
N LEU A 357 7.04 -9.62 12.58
CA LEU A 357 8.21 -10.35 12.09
C LEU A 357 9.38 -10.19 13.07
N PRO A 358 9.33 -10.81 14.26
CA PRO A 358 10.42 -10.73 15.22
C PRO A 358 11.70 -11.38 14.66
N ALA A 359 12.84 -10.88 15.15
CA ALA A 359 14.15 -11.46 14.84
C ALA A 359 14.16 -12.94 15.28
N PRO A 360 14.48 -13.88 14.37
CA PRO A 360 14.41 -15.30 14.68
C PRO A 360 15.56 -15.68 15.62
N ALA A 361 15.23 -16.43 16.69
CA ALA A 361 16.22 -16.99 17.62
C ALA A 361 16.75 -18.37 17.20
N VAL A 362 16.27 -18.88 16.06
CA VAL A 362 16.53 -20.23 15.52
C VAL A 362 17.04 -20.13 14.09
N THR A 363 17.49 -21.27 13.53
CA THR A 363 17.97 -21.38 12.15
C THR A 363 16.97 -20.78 11.18
N THR A 364 17.44 -19.90 10.30
CA THR A 364 16.63 -19.24 9.27
C THR A 364 17.15 -19.61 7.89
N VAL A 365 16.25 -20.01 7.01
CA VAL A 365 16.54 -20.43 5.63
C VAL A 365 15.70 -19.60 4.66
N ARG A 366 16.27 -19.14 3.56
CA ARG A 366 15.59 -18.27 2.59
C ARG A 366 15.19 -19.00 1.32
N VAL A 367 14.00 -18.66 0.82
CA VAL A 367 13.46 -19.18 -0.44
C VAL A 367 13.10 -18.00 -1.34
N PRO A 368 13.56 -17.94 -2.61
CA PRO A 368 14.32 -18.97 -3.33
C PRO A 368 15.85 -18.93 -3.14
N ASP A 369 16.38 -18.05 -2.28
CA ASP A 369 17.82 -17.71 -2.24
C ASP A 369 18.74 -18.86 -1.77
N ASP A 370 18.45 -19.49 -0.64
CA ASP A 370 19.23 -20.62 -0.11
C ASP A 370 18.74 -21.95 -0.69
N HIS A 371 17.42 -22.08 -0.87
CA HIS A 371 16.77 -23.23 -1.48
C HIS A 371 15.67 -22.77 -2.45
N VAL A 372 15.60 -23.43 -3.61
CA VAL A 372 14.62 -23.10 -4.66
C VAL A 372 13.18 -23.42 -4.26
N THR A 373 12.98 -24.48 -3.46
CA THR A 373 11.64 -24.98 -3.09
C THR A 373 11.42 -24.97 -1.59
N LEU A 374 10.15 -24.82 -1.18
CA LEU A 374 9.76 -24.86 0.22
C LEU A 374 10.00 -26.24 0.85
N ALA A 375 9.77 -27.32 0.10
CA ALA A 375 10.05 -28.67 0.58
C ALA A 375 11.54 -28.88 0.91
N ALA A 376 12.47 -28.30 0.12
CA ALA A 376 13.90 -28.40 0.39
C ALA A 376 14.30 -27.58 1.62
N ALA A 377 13.72 -26.39 1.79
CA ALA A 377 13.92 -25.57 2.99
C ALA A 377 13.37 -26.25 4.26
N LEU A 378 12.21 -26.91 4.18
CA LEU A 378 11.63 -27.70 5.27
C LEU A 378 12.54 -28.85 5.70
N ALA A 379 13.16 -29.54 4.73
CA ALA A 379 14.13 -30.59 5.02
C ALA A 379 15.39 -30.04 5.73
N ALA A 380 15.84 -28.83 5.37
CA ALA A 380 17.02 -28.20 5.92
C ALA A 380 16.85 -27.76 7.38
N ILE A 381 15.67 -27.26 7.76
CA ILE A 381 15.39 -26.84 9.16
C ILE A 381 15.09 -28.03 10.09
N ALA A 382 14.90 -29.23 9.55
CA ALA A 382 14.71 -30.47 10.30
C ALA A 382 13.69 -30.38 11.46
N GLY A 383 12.60 -29.64 11.26
CA GLY A 383 11.49 -29.50 12.22
C GLY A 383 11.67 -28.44 13.31
N ASN A 384 12.71 -27.59 13.24
CA ASN A 384 12.84 -26.40 14.09
C ASN A 384 13.59 -25.27 13.36
N GLY A 385 12.89 -24.20 12.97
CA GLY A 385 13.47 -23.08 12.25
C GLY A 385 12.45 -22.18 11.55
N VAL A 386 12.96 -21.14 10.91
CA VAL A 386 12.18 -20.18 10.12
C VAL A 386 12.53 -20.31 8.65
N ILE A 387 11.51 -20.36 7.79
CA ILE A 387 11.61 -20.29 6.33
C ILE A 387 11.10 -18.93 5.91
N GLU A 388 11.99 -18.10 5.36
CA GLU A 388 11.66 -16.76 4.87
C GLU A 388 11.56 -16.76 3.34
N ILE A 389 10.37 -16.44 2.83
CA ILE A 389 10.14 -16.23 1.40
C ILE A 389 10.48 -14.79 1.05
N THR A 390 11.48 -14.58 0.19
CA THR A 390 12.06 -13.26 -0.11
C THR A 390 11.43 -12.56 -1.31
N ASP A 391 10.57 -13.26 -2.07
CA ASP A 391 9.88 -12.75 -3.24
C ASP A 391 8.34 -12.82 -3.12
N SER A 392 7.63 -12.54 -4.22
CA SER A 392 6.16 -12.68 -4.32
C SER A 392 5.75 -13.66 -5.42
N SER A 393 6.59 -14.67 -5.65
CA SER A 393 6.37 -15.70 -6.66
C SER A 393 5.27 -16.68 -6.25
N ARG A 394 4.86 -17.52 -7.20
CA ARG A 394 3.87 -18.58 -7.02
C ARG A 394 4.59 -19.92 -6.89
N TYR A 395 4.42 -20.59 -5.76
CA TYR A 395 5.02 -21.88 -5.43
C TYR A 395 3.97 -22.97 -5.56
N ALA A 396 4.15 -23.86 -6.54
CA ALA A 396 3.26 -25.00 -6.77
C ALA A 396 3.91 -26.28 -6.23
N GLU A 397 3.51 -26.70 -5.03
CA GLU A 397 4.18 -27.79 -4.28
C GLU A 397 3.17 -28.61 -3.46
N THR A 398 3.62 -29.76 -2.95
CA THR A 398 2.92 -30.49 -1.87
C THR A 398 3.81 -30.41 -0.64
N LEU A 399 3.29 -29.91 0.47
CA LEU A 399 4.06 -29.66 1.69
C LEU A 399 3.65 -30.62 2.79
N ASP A 400 4.66 -31.23 3.42
CA ASP A 400 4.54 -31.98 4.66
C ASP A 400 5.44 -31.33 5.70
N ILE A 401 4.83 -30.66 6.68
CA ILE A 401 5.50 -29.91 7.72
C ILE A 401 5.54 -30.79 8.96
N GLY A 402 6.71 -31.37 9.26
CA GLY A 402 6.97 -32.05 10.53
C GLY A 402 7.67 -31.11 11.50
N VAL A 403 7.06 -30.86 12.66
CA VAL A 403 7.65 -30.06 13.74
C VAL A 403 8.17 -30.99 14.84
N ALA A 404 9.42 -30.79 15.25
CA ALA A 404 10.06 -31.60 16.30
C ALA A 404 9.47 -31.32 17.69
N ASP A 405 9.76 -32.20 18.66
CA ASP A 405 9.42 -31.97 20.07
C ASP A 405 10.07 -30.67 20.57
N GLU A 406 9.28 -29.82 21.24
CA GLU A 406 9.67 -28.47 21.69
C GLU A 406 10.15 -27.55 20.55
N GLY A 407 9.96 -27.94 19.29
CA GLY A 407 10.37 -27.21 18.11
C GLY A 407 9.32 -26.21 17.62
N SER A 408 9.77 -25.23 16.83
CA SER A 408 8.88 -24.31 16.13
C SER A 408 9.27 -24.22 14.65
N VAL A 409 8.29 -24.40 13.77
CA VAL A 409 8.45 -24.12 12.33
C VAL A 409 7.62 -22.91 11.96
N GLU A 410 8.26 -21.87 11.45
CA GLU A 410 7.59 -20.70 10.86
C GLU A 410 7.86 -20.65 9.36
N ILE A 411 6.82 -20.56 8.54
CA ILE A 411 6.94 -20.17 7.13
C ILE A 411 6.37 -18.76 7.01
N ARG A 412 7.23 -17.80 6.65
CA ARG A 412 6.86 -16.39 6.58
C ARG A 412 7.30 -15.74 5.28
N ALA A 413 6.50 -14.81 4.79
CA ALA A 413 6.95 -13.86 3.79
C ALA A 413 7.75 -12.73 4.46
N ILE A 414 8.82 -12.26 3.83
CA ILE A 414 9.46 -11.02 4.27
C ILE A 414 8.48 -9.84 4.19
N ASN A 415 8.79 -8.77 4.90
CA ASN A 415 8.00 -7.56 4.89
C ASN A 415 7.82 -7.00 3.46
N GLY A 416 6.61 -6.54 3.13
CA GLY A 416 6.29 -6.00 1.80
C GLY A 416 6.19 -7.05 0.68
N ARG A 417 6.14 -8.35 0.99
CA ARG A 417 5.97 -9.43 0.00
C ARG A 417 4.69 -10.25 0.22
N ARG A 418 4.16 -10.78 -0.88
CA ARG A 418 2.96 -11.61 -0.92
C ARG A 418 3.14 -12.85 -1.81
N PRO A 419 3.88 -13.87 -1.35
CA PRO A 419 3.99 -15.13 -2.08
C PRO A 419 2.66 -15.89 -2.08
N VAL A 420 2.47 -16.69 -3.13
CA VAL A 420 1.28 -17.54 -3.31
C VAL A 420 1.69 -19.00 -3.27
N LEU A 421 1.13 -19.75 -2.32
CA LEU A 421 1.32 -21.20 -2.21
C LEU A 421 0.13 -21.91 -2.85
N ASP A 422 0.34 -22.48 -4.02
CA ASP A 422 -0.62 -23.33 -4.73
C ASP A 422 -0.35 -24.79 -4.39
N LEU A 423 -1.04 -25.29 -3.36
CA LEU A 423 -0.70 -26.55 -2.74
C LEU A 423 -1.52 -27.72 -3.29
N GLY A 424 -0.84 -28.79 -3.70
CA GLY A 424 -1.48 -30.08 -4.02
C GLY A 424 -1.87 -30.88 -2.77
N GLY A 425 -1.31 -30.50 -1.62
CA GLY A 425 -1.60 -31.04 -0.29
C GLY A 425 -0.79 -30.29 0.76
N LEU A 426 -1.37 -30.08 1.95
CA LEU A 426 -0.69 -29.49 3.10
C LEU A 426 -0.96 -30.35 4.33
N ARG A 427 0.05 -31.11 4.76
CA ARG A 427 0.01 -31.89 6.01
C ARG A 427 0.91 -31.23 7.04
N ILE A 428 0.42 -31.11 8.28
CA ILE A 428 1.21 -30.58 9.40
C ILE A 428 1.18 -31.61 10.52
N THR A 429 2.33 -32.14 10.90
CA THR A 429 2.50 -33.01 12.07
C THR A 429 3.41 -32.33 13.08
N GLY A 430 3.10 -32.47 14.36
CA GLY A 430 3.85 -31.81 15.44
C GLY A 430 4.15 -32.75 16.60
N GLY A 431 5.36 -32.67 17.12
CA GLY A 431 5.76 -33.31 18.38
C GLY A 431 5.15 -32.65 19.61
N ALA A 432 5.55 -33.10 20.80
CA ALA A 432 5.10 -32.53 22.06
C ALA A 432 5.53 -31.06 22.19
N ASN A 433 4.62 -30.18 22.64
CA ASN A 433 4.87 -28.74 22.82
C ASN A 433 5.40 -28.03 21.56
N SER A 434 5.02 -28.49 20.37
CA SER A 434 5.46 -27.92 19.09
C SER A 434 4.55 -26.78 18.60
N ALA A 435 5.08 -25.92 17.74
CA ALA A 435 4.32 -24.82 17.11
C ALA A 435 4.60 -24.68 15.61
N CYS A 436 3.54 -24.50 14.81
CA CYS A 436 3.63 -24.19 13.39
C CYS A 436 2.98 -22.84 13.09
N ILE A 437 3.72 -21.92 12.46
CA ILE A 437 3.26 -20.55 12.16
C ILE A 437 3.33 -20.33 10.64
N LEU A 438 2.24 -19.82 10.06
CA LEU A 438 2.17 -19.41 8.65
C LEU A 438 1.86 -17.91 8.62
N ASN A 439 2.78 -17.09 8.11
CA ASN A 439 2.68 -15.63 8.22
C ASN A 439 2.88 -14.92 6.87
N GLY A 440 1.93 -14.06 6.48
CA GLY A 440 2.05 -13.25 5.26
C GLY A 440 1.87 -14.00 3.94
N LEU A 441 1.25 -15.20 3.97
CA LEU A 441 1.12 -16.09 2.82
C LEU A 441 -0.30 -16.07 2.24
N LEU A 442 -0.44 -16.22 0.91
CA LEU A 442 -1.70 -16.59 0.27
C LEU A 442 -1.67 -18.09 -0.05
N ILE A 443 -2.59 -18.88 0.50
CA ILE A 443 -2.61 -20.34 0.33
C ILE A 443 -3.86 -20.75 -0.47
N THR A 444 -3.69 -21.62 -1.45
CA THR A 444 -4.77 -22.16 -2.30
C THR A 444 -4.50 -23.63 -2.69
N GLY A 445 -5.44 -24.26 -3.40
CA GLY A 445 -5.28 -25.60 -3.96
C GLY A 445 -5.86 -26.73 -3.10
N ALA A 446 -5.35 -26.94 -1.88
CA ALA A 446 -5.70 -28.08 -1.03
C ALA A 446 -6.10 -27.68 0.40
N PRO A 447 -6.92 -28.51 1.09
CA PRO A 447 -7.21 -28.32 2.50
C PRO A 447 -5.96 -28.58 3.35
N LEU A 448 -5.89 -27.89 4.50
CA LEU A 448 -4.90 -28.11 5.54
C LEU A 448 -5.32 -29.33 6.38
N LEU A 449 -4.42 -30.32 6.48
CA LEU A 449 -4.61 -31.54 7.26
C LEU A 449 -3.69 -31.54 8.49
N VAL A 450 -4.30 -31.53 9.67
CA VAL A 450 -3.61 -31.80 10.94
C VAL A 450 -4.16 -33.14 11.46
N PRO A 451 -3.45 -34.26 11.24
CA PRO A 451 -3.89 -35.56 11.73
C PRO A 451 -3.85 -35.59 13.26
N ASP A 452 -4.84 -36.22 13.87
CA ASP A 452 -4.77 -36.58 15.29
C ASP A 452 -3.61 -37.55 15.50
N VAL A 453 -2.74 -37.24 16.47
CA VAL A 453 -1.57 -38.05 16.86
C VAL A 453 -1.99 -39.19 17.78
#